data_AF-A0A7W0WYQ8-F1
#
_entry.id   AF-A0A7W0WYQ8-F1
#
_cell.length_a   1.000
_cell.length_b   1.000
_cell.length_c   1.000
_cell.angle_alpha   90.00
_cell.angle_beta   90.00
_cell.angle_gamma   90.00
#
_symmetry.space_group_name_H-M   'P 1'
#
loop_
_entity.id
_entity.type
_entity.pdbx_description
1 polymer ?
#
loop_
_entity_poly.entity_id
_entity_poly.type
_entity_poly.pdbx_seq_one_letter_code
_entity_poly.pdbx_strand_id
1 'polypeptide(L)'
;MCGIVAVAGAPVEDAQLDASLVALAHRGPDGRGRWRSPDRLVTLGHTRLAVVDPAGGAQPIANEDGSIIAVVNGEIYDECAGELRRRGHVLRSRCDAELVVHLYEEYGDDFVREVRGELAFVLWDARRRRLVAGRDRFGVKPLLWAAFGEGIALASEAKALFALGVRPRWDAEAFLHAAQTQYTWPDRTLFEGVRQIEPGQLLVWEGAPQLRRYWQVYEHGREGALRPALDEAVRLRLRADAKVCVQLSGGIDSTTVAALARVPAFTVAFADGGDYDERAIAEQTAHELEVPLHVVDVTANDIAT
;
A
#
# COMPACT_ATOMS: atom_id res chain seq x y z
N MET A 1 -0.27 7.88 -1.93
CA MET A 1 -0.55 6.43 -1.87
C MET A 1 -2.05 6.25 -1.81
N CYS A 2 -2.66 5.22 -2.36
CA CYS A 2 -4.12 5.05 -2.24
C CYS A 2 -4.58 4.66 -0.82
N GLY A 3 -5.89 4.68 -0.59
CA GLY A 3 -6.54 4.16 0.62
C GLY A 3 -7.53 3.04 0.29
N ILE A 4 -7.54 1.98 1.10
CA ILE A 4 -8.47 0.84 1.01
C ILE A 4 -9.39 0.86 2.21
N VAL A 5 -10.67 0.54 1.99
CA VAL A 5 -11.65 0.15 3.01
C VAL A 5 -12.38 -1.09 2.51
N ALA A 6 -12.58 -2.10 3.36
CA ALA A 6 -13.39 -3.25 3.02
C ALA A 6 -14.13 -3.79 4.25
N VAL A 7 -15.29 -4.40 4.03
CA VAL A 7 -16.03 -5.16 5.04
C VAL A 7 -16.55 -6.43 4.39
N ALA A 8 -16.48 -7.55 5.12
CA ALA A 8 -17.07 -8.82 4.72
C ALA A 8 -17.77 -9.47 5.91
N GLY A 9 -18.95 -10.07 5.67
CA GLY A 9 -19.74 -10.76 6.68
C GLY A 9 -20.70 -9.86 7.47
N ALA A 10 -20.78 -8.57 7.13
CA ALA A 10 -21.70 -7.64 7.78
C ALA A 10 -22.11 -6.51 6.81
N PRO A 11 -23.36 -6.01 6.91
CA PRO A 11 -23.75 -4.79 6.22
C PRO A 11 -23.02 -3.57 6.82
N VAL A 12 -22.86 -2.54 5.99
CA VAL A 12 -22.27 -1.25 6.38
C VAL A 12 -23.20 -0.15 5.90
N GLU A 13 -23.56 0.78 6.76
CA GLU A 13 -24.37 1.94 6.36
C GLU A 13 -23.56 2.88 5.44
N ASP A 14 -24.24 3.54 4.50
CA ASP A 14 -23.56 4.46 3.57
C ASP A 14 -22.80 5.57 4.31
N ALA A 15 -23.36 6.09 5.40
CA ALA A 15 -22.71 7.11 6.21
C ALA A 15 -21.39 6.63 6.86
N GLN A 16 -21.34 5.37 7.30
CA GLN A 16 -20.13 4.77 7.89
C GLN A 16 -19.05 4.59 6.81
N LEU A 17 -19.44 4.06 5.64
CA LEU A 17 -18.53 3.88 4.52
C LEU A 17 -17.97 5.22 4.03
N ASP A 18 -18.82 6.22 3.86
CA ASP A 18 -18.42 7.54 3.38
C ASP A 18 -17.50 8.24 4.38
N ALA A 19 -17.78 8.15 5.70
CA ALA A 19 -16.89 8.65 6.73
C ALA A 19 -15.51 7.95 6.72
N SER A 20 -15.49 6.64 6.49
CA SER A 20 -14.27 5.85 6.37
C SER A 20 -13.43 6.26 5.16
N LEU A 21 -14.08 6.50 4.00
CA LEU A 21 -13.41 7.01 2.81
C LEU A 21 -12.89 8.44 2.99
N VAL A 22 -13.65 9.32 3.65
CA VAL A 22 -13.20 10.68 4.00
C VAL A 22 -11.97 10.62 4.89
N ALA A 23 -11.93 9.70 5.86
CA ALA A 23 -10.77 9.50 6.71
C ALA A 23 -9.51 9.07 5.90
N LEU A 24 -9.64 8.55 4.68
CA LEU A 24 -8.52 8.18 3.81
C LEU A 24 -8.31 9.14 2.62
N ALA A 25 -9.00 10.29 2.59
CA ALA A 25 -8.89 11.23 1.48
C ALA A 25 -7.48 11.81 1.30
N HIS A 26 -6.73 11.99 2.40
CA HIS A 26 -5.33 12.46 2.36
C HIS A 26 -4.38 11.50 1.64
N ARG A 27 -4.73 10.21 1.60
CA ARG A 27 -3.96 9.21 0.86
C ARG A 27 -4.24 9.38 -0.65
N GLY A 28 -5.52 9.32 -1.02
CA GLY A 28 -5.97 9.33 -2.40
C GLY A 28 -6.91 10.50 -2.73
N PRO A 29 -6.36 11.70 -2.99
CA PRO A 29 -7.17 12.90 -3.23
C PRO A 29 -7.83 12.97 -4.61
N ASP A 30 -7.38 12.16 -5.58
CA ASP A 30 -7.77 12.31 -6.99
C ASP A 30 -9.07 11.59 -7.34
N GLY A 31 -9.52 10.66 -6.50
CA GLY A 31 -10.74 9.90 -6.77
C GLY A 31 -11.21 9.04 -5.61
N ARG A 32 -12.47 8.63 -5.68
CA ARG A 32 -13.10 7.71 -4.74
C ARG A 32 -14.00 6.74 -5.47
N GLY A 33 -14.10 5.52 -4.98
CA GLY A 33 -15.00 4.51 -5.51
C GLY A 33 -15.49 3.56 -4.44
N ARG A 34 -16.64 2.94 -4.71
CA ARG A 34 -17.29 1.98 -3.83
C ARG A 34 -17.95 0.88 -4.65
N TRP A 35 -17.99 -0.32 -4.09
CA TRP A 35 -18.71 -1.46 -4.61
C TRP A 35 -19.34 -2.24 -3.45
N ARG A 36 -20.50 -2.83 -3.69
CA ARG A 36 -21.20 -3.69 -2.73
C ARG A 36 -21.63 -4.97 -3.43
N SER A 37 -21.54 -6.10 -2.72
CA SER A 37 -22.14 -7.34 -3.19
C SER A 37 -23.67 -7.20 -3.26
N PRO A 38 -24.36 -8.00 -4.09
CA PRO A 38 -25.83 -7.97 -4.19
C PRO A 38 -26.55 -8.20 -2.85
N ASP A 39 -25.99 -9.06 -1.99
CA ASP A 39 -26.50 -9.34 -0.64
C ASP A 39 -26.06 -8.30 0.42
N ARG A 40 -25.25 -7.30 0.03
CA ARG A 40 -24.70 -6.23 0.87
C ARG A 40 -23.84 -6.72 2.04
N LEU A 41 -23.44 -7.98 2.06
CA LEU A 41 -22.55 -8.54 3.09
C LEU A 41 -21.07 -8.28 2.81
N VAL A 42 -20.73 -7.81 1.61
CA VAL A 42 -19.38 -7.41 1.23
C VAL A 42 -19.41 -6.01 0.66
N THR A 43 -18.52 -5.16 1.13
CA THR A 43 -18.35 -3.77 0.68
C THR A 43 -16.87 -3.51 0.44
N LEU A 44 -16.53 -2.92 -0.71
CA LEU A 44 -15.18 -2.48 -1.05
C LEU A 44 -15.21 -0.98 -1.31
N GLY A 45 -14.24 -0.25 -0.78
CA GLY A 45 -14.08 1.19 -0.91
C GLY A 45 -12.63 1.56 -1.17
N HIS A 46 -12.43 2.62 -1.94
CA HIS A 46 -11.10 3.06 -2.35
C HIS A 46 -11.00 4.58 -2.46
N THR A 47 -9.86 5.14 -2.03
CA THR A 47 -9.43 6.51 -2.35
C THR A 47 -8.17 6.46 -3.21
N ARG A 48 -8.14 7.21 -4.31
CA ARG A 48 -7.14 7.07 -5.38
C ARG A 48 -6.16 8.23 -5.40
N LEU A 49 -4.87 7.92 -5.41
CA LEU A 49 -3.83 8.80 -5.93
C LEU A 49 -3.47 8.26 -7.33
N ALA A 50 -3.68 9.04 -8.37
CA ALA A 50 -3.52 8.64 -9.76
C ALA A 50 -2.07 8.75 -10.24
N VAL A 51 -1.26 7.71 -9.97
CA VAL A 51 0.17 7.64 -10.37
C VAL A 51 0.36 7.02 -11.75
N VAL A 52 -0.39 5.96 -12.05
CA VAL A 52 -0.38 5.23 -13.34
C VAL A 52 -1.80 5.21 -13.92
N ASP A 53 -1.89 5.43 -15.22
CA ASP A 53 -3.13 5.49 -16.01
C ASP A 53 -4.22 6.38 -15.37
N PRO A 54 -4.01 7.71 -15.26
CA PRO A 54 -4.94 8.60 -14.57
C PRO A 54 -6.38 8.52 -15.07
N ALA A 55 -6.60 8.19 -16.35
CA ALA A 55 -7.93 8.07 -16.95
C ALA A 55 -8.60 6.68 -16.73
N GLY A 56 -7.82 5.58 -16.70
CA GLY A 56 -8.36 4.21 -16.72
C GLY A 56 -8.31 3.44 -15.40
N GLY A 57 -7.60 3.91 -14.37
CA GLY A 57 -7.34 3.17 -13.14
C GLY A 57 -8.34 3.38 -11.98
N ALA A 58 -9.61 3.65 -12.26
CA ALA A 58 -10.62 3.79 -11.22
C ALA A 58 -10.86 2.45 -10.51
N GLN A 59 -11.02 2.48 -9.18
CA GLN A 59 -11.24 1.30 -8.36
C GLN A 59 -12.46 1.49 -7.44
N PRO A 60 -13.21 0.43 -7.06
CA PRO A 60 -12.90 -1.00 -7.23
C PRO A 60 -12.84 -1.47 -8.69
N ILE A 61 -11.83 -2.28 -9.01
CA ILE A 61 -11.60 -2.84 -10.34
C ILE A 61 -12.16 -4.25 -10.42
N ALA A 62 -12.65 -4.66 -11.58
CA ALA A 62 -13.26 -5.97 -11.78
C ALA A 62 -12.66 -6.68 -12.99
N ASN A 63 -12.63 -8.01 -12.93
CA ASN A 63 -12.31 -8.85 -14.08
C ASN A 63 -13.38 -8.73 -15.18
N GLU A 64 -13.24 -9.49 -16.25
CA GLU A 64 -14.05 -9.39 -17.47
C GLU A 64 -15.54 -9.61 -17.20
N ASP A 65 -15.88 -10.59 -16.37
CA ASP A 65 -17.26 -10.95 -16.07
C ASP A 65 -17.79 -10.35 -14.77
N GLY A 66 -16.96 -9.61 -14.04
CA GLY A 66 -17.32 -8.98 -12.77
C GLY A 66 -17.48 -9.95 -11.60
N SER A 67 -17.03 -11.20 -11.73
CA SER A 67 -17.07 -12.18 -10.64
C SER A 67 -15.94 -12.01 -9.61
N ILE A 68 -14.88 -11.28 -9.98
CA ILE A 68 -13.80 -10.88 -9.08
C ILE A 68 -13.69 -9.37 -9.07
N ILE A 69 -13.75 -8.77 -7.88
CA ILE A 69 -13.65 -7.32 -7.68
C ILE A 69 -12.55 -7.05 -6.66
N ALA A 70 -11.65 -6.10 -6.94
CA ALA A 70 -10.54 -5.76 -6.08
C ALA A 70 -10.39 -4.26 -5.82
N VAL A 71 -9.79 -3.94 -4.70
CA VAL A 71 -9.21 -2.63 -4.37
C VAL A 71 -7.74 -2.84 -3.98
N VAL A 72 -6.87 -1.96 -4.48
CA VAL A 72 -5.42 -2.12 -4.47
C VAL A 72 -4.78 -0.77 -4.17
N ASN A 73 -3.92 -0.74 -3.16
CA ASN A 73 -3.04 0.38 -2.86
C ASN A 73 -1.62 -0.12 -3.05
N GLY A 74 -0.96 0.32 -4.10
CA GLY A 74 0.39 -0.12 -4.40
C GLY A 74 0.77 0.02 -5.85
N GLU A 75 1.92 -0.55 -6.16
CA GLU A 75 2.47 -0.65 -7.51
C GLU A 75 2.90 -2.09 -7.80
N ILE A 76 2.52 -2.61 -8.97
CA ILE A 76 2.99 -3.88 -9.52
C ILE A 76 3.97 -3.57 -10.65
N TYR A 77 5.21 -4.06 -10.50
CA TYR A 77 6.31 -3.76 -11.41
C TYR A 77 6.44 -4.77 -12.57
N ASP A 78 5.70 -5.88 -12.51
CA ASP A 78 5.77 -6.94 -13.50
C ASP A 78 5.18 -6.56 -14.85
N GLU A 79 5.73 -7.14 -15.91
CA GLU A 79 5.26 -6.96 -17.28
C GLU A 79 4.35 -8.13 -17.73
N CYS A 80 3.48 -8.62 -16.84
CA CYS A 80 2.65 -9.80 -17.12
C CYS A 80 1.40 -9.49 -17.98
N ALA A 81 1.08 -8.21 -18.22
CA ALA A 81 -0.08 -7.81 -19.02
C ALA A 81 -0.10 -8.42 -20.44
N GLY A 82 1.06 -8.56 -21.08
CA GLY A 82 1.16 -9.18 -22.41
C GLY A 82 0.91 -10.69 -22.37
N GLU A 83 1.33 -11.36 -21.30
CA GLU A 83 1.10 -12.78 -21.10
C GLU A 83 -0.35 -13.10 -20.76
N LEU A 84 -0.97 -12.33 -19.87
CA LEU A 84 -2.39 -12.45 -19.55
C LEU A 84 -3.27 -12.29 -20.80
N ARG A 85 -2.97 -11.32 -21.67
CA ARG A 85 -3.67 -11.17 -22.96
C ARG A 85 -3.51 -12.39 -23.86
N ARG A 86 -2.32 -13.00 -23.92
CA ARG A 86 -2.10 -14.25 -24.70
C ARG A 86 -2.88 -15.43 -24.13
N ARG A 87 -3.14 -15.44 -22.82
CA ARG A 87 -3.97 -16.45 -22.14
C ARG A 87 -5.48 -16.18 -22.25
N GLY A 88 -5.88 -15.06 -22.88
CA GLY A 88 -7.27 -14.73 -23.19
C GLY A 88 -7.90 -13.66 -22.30
N HIS A 89 -7.15 -13.09 -21.36
CA HIS A 89 -7.66 -11.99 -20.53
C HIS A 89 -7.84 -10.69 -21.33
N VAL A 90 -8.93 -9.98 -21.04
CA VAL A 90 -9.29 -8.69 -21.64
C VAL A 90 -9.11 -7.58 -20.60
N LEU A 91 -7.88 -7.06 -20.54
CA LEU A 91 -7.53 -5.91 -19.72
C LEU A 91 -8.16 -4.63 -20.32
N ARG A 92 -8.89 -3.89 -19.49
CA ARG A 92 -9.65 -2.67 -19.82
C ARG A 92 -8.87 -1.38 -19.57
N SER A 93 -7.79 -1.46 -18.81
CA SER A 93 -6.95 -0.33 -18.43
C SER A 93 -5.46 -0.64 -18.64
N ARG A 94 -4.63 0.38 -18.43
CA ARG A 94 -3.17 0.22 -18.29
C ARG A 94 -2.75 0.34 -16.82
N CYS A 95 -3.71 0.43 -15.90
CA CYS A 95 -3.43 0.46 -14.48
C CYS A 95 -2.98 -0.94 -14.04
N ASP A 96 -1.80 -0.97 -13.44
CA ASP A 96 -1.19 -2.15 -12.84
C ASP A 96 -2.08 -2.84 -11.79
N ALA A 97 -2.92 -2.09 -11.08
CA ALA A 97 -3.92 -2.64 -10.15
C ALA A 97 -4.89 -3.64 -10.81
N GLU A 98 -5.16 -3.52 -12.12
CA GLU A 98 -5.98 -4.48 -12.87
C GLU A 98 -5.35 -5.87 -12.94
N LEU A 99 -4.02 -5.94 -12.89
CA LEU A 99 -3.32 -7.21 -12.93
C LEU A 99 -3.70 -8.11 -11.76
N VAL A 100 -4.10 -7.55 -10.60
CA VAL A 100 -4.50 -8.31 -9.42
C VAL A 100 -5.68 -9.24 -9.72
N VAL A 101 -6.73 -8.75 -10.39
CA VAL A 101 -7.92 -9.57 -10.64
C VAL A 101 -7.62 -10.72 -11.60
N HIS A 102 -6.84 -10.46 -12.65
CA HIS A 102 -6.50 -11.46 -13.67
C HIS A 102 -5.43 -12.45 -13.20
N LEU A 103 -4.43 -12.01 -12.44
CA LEU A 103 -3.45 -12.92 -11.84
C LEU A 103 -4.14 -13.84 -10.83
N TYR A 104 -5.10 -13.33 -10.05
CA TYR A 104 -5.89 -14.15 -9.15
C TYR A 104 -6.79 -15.15 -9.89
N GLU A 105 -7.37 -14.77 -11.05
CA GLU A 105 -8.11 -15.71 -11.91
C GLU A 105 -7.25 -16.89 -12.34
N GLU A 106 -6.02 -16.63 -12.75
CA GLU A 106 -5.10 -17.62 -13.30
C GLU A 106 -4.49 -18.51 -12.21
N TYR A 107 -4.06 -17.92 -11.09
CA TYR A 107 -3.22 -18.58 -10.09
C TYR A 107 -3.91 -18.80 -8.73
N GLY A 108 -5.15 -18.33 -8.54
CA GLY A 108 -5.81 -18.36 -7.24
C GLY A 108 -4.99 -17.62 -6.18
N ASP A 109 -4.94 -18.13 -4.95
CA ASP A 109 -4.22 -17.53 -3.81
C ASP A 109 -2.71 -17.41 -4.05
N ASP A 110 -2.14 -18.22 -4.93
CA ASP A 110 -0.70 -18.26 -5.16
C ASP A 110 -0.24 -17.16 -6.13
N PHE A 111 -1.16 -16.38 -6.70
CA PHE A 111 -0.84 -15.23 -7.55
C PHE A 111 0.12 -14.23 -6.89
N VAL A 112 0.06 -14.10 -5.56
CA VAL A 112 0.96 -13.22 -4.79
C VAL A 112 2.44 -13.63 -4.85
N ARG A 113 2.73 -14.87 -5.25
CA ARG A 113 4.11 -15.34 -5.48
C ARG A 113 4.66 -14.82 -6.81
N GLU A 114 3.79 -14.65 -7.79
CA GLU A 114 4.11 -14.14 -9.12
C GLU A 114 4.25 -12.61 -9.14
N VAL A 115 3.69 -11.91 -8.15
CA VAL A 115 3.72 -10.45 -8.07
C VAL A 115 5.04 -9.93 -7.48
N ARG A 116 5.78 -9.17 -8.26
CA ARG A 116 6.84 -8.23 -7.86
C ARG A 116 6.23 -6.84 -7.75
N GLY A 117 6.03 -6.39 -6.53
CA GLY A 117 5.43 -5.10 -6.26
C GLY A 117 5.50 -4.71 -4.80
N GLU A 118 4.99 -3.51 -4.53
CA GLU A 118 4.69 -3.01 -3.20
C GLU A 118 3.21 -2.68 -3.14
N LEU A 119 2.41 -3.58 -2.56
CA LEU A 119 0.98 -3.48 -2.60
C LEU A 119 0.32 -4.03 -1.34
N ALA A 120 -0.82 -3.43 -1.02
CA ALA A 120 -1.86 -4.01 -0.24
C ALA A 120 -3.08 -4.17 -1.15
N PHE A 121 -3.80 -5.28 -1.04
CA PHE A 121 -5.02 -5.51 -1.81
C PHE A 121 -6.10 -6.15 -0.96
N VAL A 122 -7.34 -5.95 -1.39
CA VAL A 122 -8.51 -6.71 -0.94
C VAL A 122 -9.32 -7.05 -2.18
N LEU A 123 -9.60 -8.33 -2.39
CA LEU A 123 -10.44 -8.82 -3.47
C LEU A 123 -11.59 -9.68 -2.94
N TRP A 124 -12.72 -9.62 -3.64
CA TRP A 124 -13.88 -10.48 -3.44
C TRP A 124 -14.02 -11.41 -4.64
N ASP A 125 -14.04 -12.71 -4.39
CA ASP A 125 -14.34 -13.76 -5.36
C ASP A 125 -15.79 -14.23 -5.15
N ALA A 126 -16.69 -13.79 -6.03
CA ALA A 126 -18.11 -14.09 -5.92
C ALA A 126 -18.43 -15.57 -6.19
N ARG A 127 -17.62 -16.25 -7.02
CA ARG A 127 -17.82 -17.67 -7.36
C ARG A 127 -17.48 -18.57 -6.17
N ARG A 128 -16.39 -18.25 -5.47
CA ARG A 128 -15.94 -18.96 -4.26
C ARG A 128 -16.55 -18.40 -2.97
N ARG A 129 -17.29 -17.29 -3.05
CA ARG A 129 -17.88 -16.55 -1.91
C ARG A 129 -16.86 -16.24 -0.81
N ARG A 130 -15.72 -15.67 -1.18
CA ARG A 130 -14.64 -15.38 -0.24
C ARG A 130 -13.96 -14.05 -0.49
N LEU A 131 -13.46 -13.46 0.59
CA LEU A 131 -12.60 -12.27 0.53
C LEU A 131 -11.15 -12.70 0.73
N VAL A 132 -10.25 -12.23 -0.13
CA VAL A 132 -8.80 -12.43 0.00
C VAL A 132 -8.14 -11.07 0.10
N ALA A 133 -7.32 -10.89 1.11
CA ALA A 133 -6.56 -9.67 1.34
C ALA A 133 -5.10 -10.01 1.59
N GLY A 134 -4.19 -9.09 1.27
CA GLY A 134 -2.77 -9.37 1.45
C GLY A 134 -1.91 -8.12 1.39
N ARG A 135 -0.68 -8.27 1.86
CA ARG A 135 0.39 -7.28 1.75
C ARG A 135 1.61 -7.88 1.08
N ASP A 136 2.37 -7.00 0.43
CA ASP A 136 3.65 -7.33 -0.18
C ASP A 136 4.65 -7.93 0.81
N ARG A 137 5.73 -8.47 0.23
CA ARG A 137 6.78 -9.22 0.93
C ARG A 137 7.41 -8.47 2.11
N PHE A 138 7.50 -7.14 2.04
CA PHE A 138 8.09 -6.30 3.08
C PHE A 138 7.06 -5.46 3.83
N GLY A 139 5.78 -5.55 3.48
CA GLY A 139 4.71 -4.76 4.08
C GLY A 139 4.88 -3.26 3.82
N VAL A 140 5.33 -2.86 2.63
CA VAL A 140 5.50 -1.44 2.29
C VAL A 140 4.16 -0.70 2.36
N LYS A 141 3.08 -1.33 1.87
CA LYS A 141 1.73 -0.73 1.93
C LYS A 141 0.97 -1.26 3.15
N PRO A 142 0.36 -0.40 3.99
CA PRO A 142 -0.32 -0.84 5.21
C PRO A 142 -1.68 -1.45 4.90
N LEU A 143 -2.04 -2.48 5.67
CA LEU A 143 -3.38 -3.05 5.67
C LEU A 143 -3.71 -3.62 7.05
N LEU A 144 -4.67 -2.99 7.70
CA LEU A 144 -5.16 -3.32 9.02
C LEU A 144 -6.48 -4.08 8.90
N TRP A 145 -6.81 -4.86 9.92
CA TRP A 145 -8.09 -5.55 10.02
C TRP A 145 -8.57 -5.63 11.47
N ALA A 146 -9.89 -5.74 11.64
CA ALA A 146 -10.55 -5.91 12.92
C ALA A 146 -11.83 -6.74 12.75
N ALA A 147 -12.31 -7.33 13.85
CA ALA A 147 -13.66 -7.90 13.88
C ALA A 147 -14.71 -6.79 13.70
N PHE A 148 -15.76 -7.07 12.93
CA PHE A 148 -16.81 -6.10 12.63
C PHE A 148 -18.16 -6.82 12.41
N GLY A 149 -19.10 -6.62 13.33
CA GLY A 149 -20.34 -7.41 13.36
C GLY A 149 -20.03 -8.91 13.46
N GLU A 150 -20.65 -9.71 12.59
CA GLU A 150 -20.38 -11.16 12.44
C GLU A 150 -19.19 -11.46 11.51
N GLY A 151 -18.48 -10.43 11.04
CA GLY A 151 -17.44 -10.53 10.04
C GLY A 151 -16.20 -9.73 10.37
N ILE A 152 -15.58 -9.17 9.34
CA ILE A 152 -14.33 -8.41 9.45
C ILE A 152 -14.40 -7.09 8.67
N ALA A 153 -13.66 -6.10 9.16
CA ALA A 153 -13.37 -4.86 8.45
C ALA A 153 -11.87 -4.77 8.19
N LEU A 154 -11.48 -4.24 7.03
CA LEU A 154 -10.11 -3.96 6.66
C LEU A 154 -9.96 -2.50 6.23
N ALA A 155 -8.83 -1.88 6.53
CA ALA A 155 -8.52 -0.56 6.01
C ALA A 155 -7.01 -0.27 5.97
N SER A 156 -6.59 0.70 5.17
CA SER A 156 -5.18 1.13 5.14
C SER A 156 -4.71 1.80 6.44
N GLU A 157 -5.60 2.41 7.21
CA GLU A 157 -5.29 3.13 8.45
C GLU A 157 -6.38 2.95 9.51
N ALA A 158 -6.02 2.97 10.79
CA ALA A 158 -6.94 2.64 11.89
C ALA A 158 -8.14 3.60 11.97
N LYS A 159 -7.93 4.89 11.66
CA LYS A 159 -9.00 5.90 11.65
C LYS A 159 -10.16 5.55 10.70
N ALA A 160 -9.88 4.83 9.62
CA ALA A 160 -10.92 4.37 8.70
C ALA A 160 -11.76 3.23 9.31
N LEU A 161 -11.14 2.35 10.11
CA LEU A 161 -11.87 1.34 10.90
C LEU A 161 -12.71 2.01 12.00
N PHE A 162 -12.21 3.09 12.61
CA PHE A 162 -12.98 3.83 13.62
C PHE A 162 -14.21 4.50 13.05
N ALA A 163 -14.09 5.08 11.86
CA ALA A 163 -15.22 5.65 11.13
C ALA A 163 -16.27 4.60 10.73
N LEU A 164 -15.89 3.32 10.57
CA LEU A 164 -16.83 2.22 10.41
C LEU A 164 -17.53 1.84 11.73
N GLY A 165 -16.98 2.22 12.89
CA GLY A 165 -17.55 1.92 14.20
C GLY A 165 -16.69 1.02 15.08
N VAL A 166 -15.47 0.65 14.64
CA VAL A 166 -14.50 -0.03 15.51
C VAL A 166 -14.07 0.93 16.63
N ARG A 167 -14.05 0.48 17.88
CA ARG A 167 -13.79 1.37 19.01
C ARG A 167 -12.28 1.69 19.11
N PRO A 168 -11.87 2.96 19.17
CA PRO A 168 -10.47 3.36 19.31
C PRO A 168 -10.02 3.24 20.78
N ARG A 169 -9.78 2.00 21.23
CA ARG A 169 -9.24 1.74 22.57
C ARG A 169 -7.76 1.44 22.47
N TRP A 170 -6.96 1.99 23.40
CA TRP A 170 -5.54 1.69 23.47
C TRP A 170 -5.30 0.24 23.89
N ASP A 171 -4.39 -0.44 23.21
CA ASP A 171 -3.75 -1.64 23.71
C ASP A 171 -2.54 -1.20 24.55
N ALA A 172 -2.69 -1.23 25.88
CA ALA A 172 -1.65 -0.80 26.80
C ALA A 172 -0.37 -1.65 26.70
N GLU A 173 -0.50 -2.93 26.36
CA GLU A 173 0.64 -3.84 26.20
C GLU A 173 1.42 -3.48 24.93
N ALA A 174 0.70 -3.29 23.81
CA ALA A 174 1.31 -2.87 22.55
C ALA A 174 1.94 -1.48 22.65
N PHE A 175 1.32 -0.57 23.41
CA PHE A 175 1.89 0.75 23.69
C PHE A 175 3.19 0.65 24.47
N LEU A 176 3.21 -0.11 25.58
CA LEU A 176 4.43 -0.28 26.39
C LEU A 176 5.54 -0.95 25.57
N HIS A 177 5.20 -1.96 24.77
CA HIS A 177 6.15 -2.59 23.86
C HIS A 177 6.74 -1.57 22.89
N ALA A 178 5.90 -0.83 22.18
CA ALA A 178 6.34 0.17 21.21
C ALA A 178 7.15 1.31 21.84
N ALA A 179 6.80 1.74 23.05
CA ALA A 179 7.56 2.75 23.78
C ALA A 179 8.96 2.26 24.16
N GLN A 180 9.13 0.96 24.44
CA GLN A 180 10.41 0.36 24.82
C GLN A 180 11.29 -0.01 23.61
N THR A 181 10.69 -0.54 22.55
CA THR A 181 11.43 -1.06 21.40
C THR A 181 11.48 -0.07 20.24
N GLN A 182 10.68 1.00 20.27
CA GLN A 182 10.39 1.90 19.15
C GLN A 182 9.66 1.23 17.97
N TYR A 183 9.14 0.01 18.16
CA TYR A 183 8.41 -0.75 17.13
C TYR A 183 7.18 -1.43 17.72
N THR A 184 6.09 -1.53 16.96
CA THR A 184 4.97 -2.41 17.31
C THR A 184 5.30 -3.86 16.96
N TRP A 185 4.58 -4.82 17.57
CA TRP A 185 4.60 -6.19 17.06
C TRP A 185 4.12 -6.23 15.60
N PRO A 186 4.62 -7.17 14.77
CA PRO A 186 4.30 -7.21 13.35
C PRO A 186 2.79 -7.32 13.04
N ASP A 187 2.04 -8.02 13.89
CA ASP A 187 0.61 -8.31 13.73
C ASP A 187 -0.31 -7.39 14.56
N ARG A 188 0.24 -6.55 15.46
CA ARG A 188 -0.54 -5.67 16.34
C ARG A 188 -0.40 -4.20 15.95
N THR A 189 -1.40 -3.42 16.35
CA THR A 189 -1.33 -1.97 16.37
C THR A 189 -1.36 -1.47 17.81
N LEU A 190 -1.35 -0.16 18.02
CA LEU A 190 -1.54 0.45 19.33
C LEU A 190 -3.00 0.40 19.82
N PHE A 191 -3.92 -0.17 19.03
CA PHE A 191 -5.34 -0.21 19.34
C PHE A 191 -5.83 -1.63 19.57
N GLU A 192 -6.58 -1.82 20.67
CA GLU A 192 -7.19 -3.09 21.06
C GLU A 192 -8.09 -3.62 19.93
N GLY A 193 -7.88 -4.86 19.52
CA GLY A 193 -8.68 -5.51 18.48
C GLY A 193 -8.40 -5.06 17.05
N VAL A 194 -7.53 -4.06 16.84
CA VAL A 194 -7.04 -3.68 15.51
C VAL A 194 -5.69 -4.33 15.26
N ARG A 195 -5.67 -5.25 14.29
CA ARG A 195 -4.50 -6.01 13.89
C ARG A 195 -3.98 -5.54 12.55
N GLN A 196 -2.74 -5.90 12.25
CA GLN A 196 -2.11 -5.66 10.97
C GLN A 196 -1.87 -6.99 10.27
N ILE A 197 -2.12 -7.07 8.95
CA ILE A 197 -1.66 -8.23 8.17
C ILE A 197 -0.14 -8.16 8.12
N GLU A 198 0.58 -9.23 8.45
CA GLU A 198 2.05 -9.21 8.41
C GLU A 198 2.59 -9.10 6.97
N PRO A 199 3.84 -8.62 6.78
CA PRO A 199 4.54 -8.73 5.50
C PRO A 199 4.51 -10.17 4.93
N GLY A 200 4.24 -10.30 3.63
CA GLY A 200 4.24 -11.62 2.97
C GLY A 200 3.10 -12.54 3.44
N GLN A 201 1.98 -11.99 3.88
CA GLN A 201 0.83 -12.75 4.40
C GLN A 201 -0.47 -12.42 3.67
N LEU A 202 -1.32 -13.45 3.55
CA LEU A 202 -2.71 -13.38 3.13
C LEU A 202 -3.64 -13.50 4.33
N LEU A 203 -4.76 -12.77 4.27
CA LEU A 203 -5.96 -12.99 5.07
C LEU A 203 -7.06 -13.49 4.12
N VAL A 204 -7.58 -14.68 4.36
CA VAL A 204 -8.74 -15.25 3.64
C VAL A 204 -9.93 -15.26 4.59
N TRP A 205 -11.07 -14.76 4.14
CA TRP A 205 -12.32 -14.81 4.90
C TRP A 205 -13.39 -15.59 4.13
N GLU A 206 -13.81 -16.70 4.75
CA GLU A 206 -14.86 -17.63 4.31
C GLU A 206 -15.80 -17.90 5.49
N GLY A 207 -16.35 -16.83 6.08
CA GLY A 207 -17.10 -16.89 7.35
C GLY A 207 -16.22 -16.70 8.59
N ALA A 208 -14.93 -17.03 8.51
CA ALA A 208 -13.94 -16.73 9.55
C ALA A 208 -12.60 -16.31 8.92
N PRO A 209 -11.83 -15.40 9.55
CA PRO A 209 -10.52 -14.98 9.04
C PRO A 209 -9.47 -16.08 9.27
N GLN A 210 -8.75 -16.42 8.20
CA GLN A 210 -7.59 -17.31 8.23
C GLN A 210 -6.36 -16.58 7.67
N LEU A 211 -5.26 -16.66 8.39
CA LEU A 211 -4.00 -16.03 7.99
C LEU A 211 -3.05 -17.08 7.42
N ARG A 212 -2.51 -16.82 6.23
CA ARG A 212 -1.56 -17.72 5.54
C ARG A 212 -0.34 -16.93 5.09
N ARG A 213 0.84 -17.28 5.59
CA ARG A 213 2.10 -16.73 5.09
C ARG A 213 2.43 -17.33 3.74
N TYR A 214 2.83 -16.50 2.78
CA TYR A 214 3.27 -16.93 1.46
C TYR A 214 4.75 -16.62 1.20
N TRP A 215 5.38 -15.77 2.02
CA TRP A 215 6.78 -15.38 1.86
C TRP A 215 7.42 -14.97 3.22
N GLN A 216 8.71 -15.23 3.39
CA GLN A 216 9.55 -14.65 4.45
C GLN A 216 10.99 -14.42 3.97
N VAL A 217 11.68 -13.45 4.58
CA VAL A 217 13.00 -12.99 4.13
C VAL A 217 14.07 -14.08 4.15
N TYR A 218 14.04 -14.97 5.16
CA TYR A 218 15.06 -15.99 5.38
C TYR A 218 14.95 -17.21 4.44
N GLU A 219 13.87 -17.32 3.67
CA GLU A 219 13.72 -18.38 2.66
C GLU A 219 14.57 -18.14 1.41
N HIS A 220 15.18 -16.96 1.27
CA HIS A 220 15.89 -16.54 0.06
C HIS A 220 17.31 -16.10 0.41
N GLY A 221 18.28 -17.02 0.31
CA GLY A 221 19.71 -16.67 0.33
C GLY A 221 20.04 -15.80 -0.88
N ARG A 222 20.76 -14.69 -0.66
CA ARG A 222 21.14 -13.79 -1.76
C ARG A 222 22.54 -14.13 -2.28
N GLU A 223 22.58 -14.70 -3.46
CA GLU A 223 23.76 -14.72 -4.34
C GLU A 223 23.50 -13.74 -5.50
N GLY A 224 24.44 -12.84 -5.81
CA GLY A 224 24.31 -11.93 -6.95
C GLY A 224 25.03 -10.59 -6.79
N ALA A 225 25.20 -9.88 -7.90
CA ALA A 225 25.82 -8.55 -7.91
C ALA A 225 24.82 -7.48 -7.43
N LEU A 226 25.19 -6.74 -6.38
CA LEU A 226 24.34 -5.71 -5.76
C LEU A 226 23.99 -4.56 -6.72
N ARG A 227 24.98 -4.04 -7.47
CA ARG A 227 24.80 -2.85 -8.30
C ARG A 227 23.74 -3.03 -9.41
N PRO A 228 23.77 -4.10 -10.24
CA PRO A 228 22.71 -4.36 -11.21
C PRO A 228 21.32 -4.52 -10.57
N ALA A 229 21.24 -5.14 -9.39
CA ALA A 229 19.96 -5.32 -8.70
C ALA A 229 19.38 -3.98 -8.20
N LEU A 230 20.25 -3.09 -7.70
CA LEU A 230 19.84 -1.74 -7.30
C LEU A 230 19.43 -0.88 -8.49
N ASP A 231 20.19 -0.93 -9.59
CA ASP A 231 19.86 -0.21 -10.83
C ASP A 231 18.47 -0.61 -11.34
N GLU A 232 18.19 -1.91 -11.42
CA GLU A 232 16.88 -2.41 -11.81
C GLU A 232 15.78 -1.98 -10.82
N ALA A 233 16.02 -2.10 -9.51
CA ALA A 233 15.04 -1.76 -8.49
C ALA A 233 14.64 -0.27 -8.53
N VAL A 234 15.58 0.63 -8.79
CA VAL A 234 15.34 2.07 -8.98
C VAL A 234 14.60 2.29 -10.29
N ARG A 235 15.09 1.75 -11.41
CA ARG A 235 14.47 1.92 -12.74
C ARG A 235 12.99 1.50 -12.76
N LEU A 236 12.63 0.40 -12.10
CA LEU A 236 11.24 -0.06 -12.02
C LEU A 236 10.33 0.93 -11.28
N ARG A 237 10.84 1.59 -10.22
CA ARG A 237 10.13 2.58 -9.40
C ARG A 237 10.00 3.96 -10.04
N LEU A 238 10.71 4.21 -11.15
CA LEU A 238 10.58 5.44 -11.92
C LEU A 238 9.45 5.37 -12.97
N ARG A 239 8.77 4.23 -13.10
CA ARG A 239 7.67 4.03 -14.05
C ARG A 239 6.38 4.67 -13.53
N ALA A 240 6.15 5.94 -13.85
CA ALA A 240 4.92 6.66 -13.51
C ALA A 240 4.45 7.58 -14.64
N ASP A 241 3.15 7.84 -14.72
CA ASP A 241 2.57 8.90 -15.58
C ASP A 241 2.59 10.27 -14.87
N ALA A 242 2.94 10.28 -13.57
CA ALA A 242 3.16 11.47 -12.75
C ALA A 242 4.65 11.86 -12.69
N LYS A 243 4.93 13.07 -12.21
CA LYS A 243 6.31 13.49 -11.93
C LYS A 243 6.89 12.68 -10.77
N VAL A 244 8.10 12.17 -10.96
CA VAL A 244 8.85 11.43 -9.94
C VAL A 244 9.97 12.29 -9.37
N CYS A 245 10.21 12.17 -8.07
CA CYS A 245 11.31 12.80 -7.37
C CYS A 245 11.92 11.81 -6.37
N VAL A 246 13.09 12.16 -5.84
CA VAL A 246 13.74 11.41 -4.75
C VAL A 246 13.82 12.26 -3.49
N GLN A 247 13.72 11.62 -2.33
CA GLN A 247 14.18 12.23 -1.09
C GLN A 247 15.69 12.07 -1.03
N LEU A 248 16.41 13.19 -0.95
CA LEU A 248 17.87 13.22 -0.80
C LEU A 248 18.21 13.67 0.61
N SER A 249 18.73 12.74 1.40
CA SER A 249 19.33 13.03 2.69
C SER A 249 20.86 13.07 2.55
N GLY A 250 21.59 13.39 3.61
CA GLY A 250 23.05 13.30 3.62
C GLY A 250 23.59 11.85 3.70
N GLY A 251 22.69 10.87 3.75
CA GLY A 251 23.03 9.45 3.92
C GLY A 251 23.43 8.75 2.62
N ILE A 252 24.20 7.66 2.77
CA ILE A 252 24.68 6.85 1.64
C ILE A 252 23.53 6.20 0.84
N ASP A 253 22.44 5.81 1.51
CA ASP A 253 21.32 5.09 0.88
C ASP A 253 20.53 6.01 -0.06
N SER A 254 20.11 7.17 0.43
CA SER A 254 19.37 8.17 -0.35
C SER A 254 20.25 8.75 -1.46
N THR A 255 21.55 8.97 -1.20
CA THR A 255 22.54 9.35 -2.21
C THR A 255 22.66 8.30 -3.31
N THR A 256 22.70 7.01 -2.96
CA THR A 256 22.78 5.91 -3.94
C THR A 256 21.54 5.88 -4.81
N VAL A 257 20.34 5.99 -4.21
CA VAL A 257 19.08 6.05 -4.96
C VAL A 257 19.03 7.28 -5.87
N ALA A 258 19.40 8.46 -5.37
CA ALA A 258 19.43 9.69 -6.16
C ALA A 258 20.41 9.61 -7.34
N ALA A 259 21.59 9.03 -7.11
CA ALA A 259 22.62 8.86 -8.13
C ALA A 259 22.19 7.92 -9.27
N LEU A 260 21.40 6.88 -8.94
CA LEU A 260 20.82 5.96 -9.92
C LEU A 260 19.59 6.57 -10.62
N ALA A 261 18.76 7.32 -9.88
CA ALA A 261 17.51 7.84 -10.40
C ALA A 261 17.67 9.07 -11.31
N ARG A 262 18.58 10.00 -10.96
CA ARG A 262 18.85 11.25 -11.69
C ARG A 262 17.59 12.07 -12.00
N VAL A 263 16.68 12.16 -11.02
CA VAL A 263 15.44 12.98 -11.05
C VAL A 263 15.54 14.13 -10.03
N PRO A 264 14.65 15.13 -10.07
CA PRO A 264 14.63 16.19 -9.05
C PRO A 264 14.58 15.61 -7.64
N ALA A 265 15.31 16.25 -6.74
CA ALA A 265 15.48 15.83 -5.36
C ALA A 265 14.78 16.81 -4.40
N PHE A 266 14.31 16.29 -3.27
CA PHE A 266 13.79 17.07 -2.14
C PHE A 266 14.56 16.72 -0.87
N THR A 267 14.84 17.73 -0.05
CA THR A 267 15.40 17.55 1.28
C THR A 267 14.70 18.46 2.28
N VAL A 268 14.68 18.04 3.55
CA VAL A 268 14.16 18.84 4.66
C VAL A 268 15.36 19.43 5.40
N ALA A 269 15.33 20.73 5.67
CA ALA A 269 16.36 21.45 6.41
C ALA A 269 15.77 22.10 7.65
N PHE A 270 16.51 22.11 8.76
CA PHE A 270 16.03 22.69 10.02
C PHE A 270 16.48 24.15 10.12
N ALA A 271 15.55 25.07 9.89
CA ALA A 271 15.83 26.51 9.81
C ALA A 271 16.39 27.10 11.11
N ASP A 272 16.06 26.50 12.26
CA ASP A 272 16.52 26.93 13.58
C ASP A 272 17.97 26.51 13.88
N GLY A 273 18.61 25.76 12.97
CA GLY A 273 19.95 25.20 13.14
C GLY A 273 19.99 24.03 14.13
N GLY A 274 21.00 23.19 14.01
CA GLY A 274 21.24 22.07 14.92
C GLY A 274 22.16 21.01 14.32
N ASP A 275 22.66 20.12 15.17
CA ASP A 275 23.61 19.06 14.79
C ASP A 275 23.00 18.01 13.82
N TYR A 276 21.71 18.11 13.51
CA TYR A 276 20.94 17.18 12.68
C TYR A 276 20.54 17.73 11.31
N ASP A 277 20.99 18.94 10.93
CA ASP A 277 20.71 19.49 9.59
C ASP A 277 21.67 18.91 8.53
N GLU A 278 21.12 18.10 7.63
CA GLU A 278 21.86 17.44 6.55
C GLU A 278 21.92 18.28 5.26
N ARG A 279 21.40 19.51 5.27
CA ARG A 279 21.29 20.39 4.09
C ARG A 279 22.58 20.51 3.30
N ALA A 280 23.70 20.80 3.96
CA ALA A 280 24.97 21.04 3.29
C ALA A 280 25.43 19.82 2.47
N ILE A 281 25.24 18.61 3.01
CA ILE A 281 25.59 17.35 2.32
C ILE A 281 24.63 17.11 1.16
N ALA A 282 23.33 17.35 1.34
CA ALA A 282 22.33 17.20 0.28
C ALA A 282 22.57 18.19 -0.88
N GLU A 283 22.89 19.46 -0.59
CA GLU A 283 23.24 20.48 -1.59
C GLU A 283 24.50 20.09 -2.37
N GLN A 284 25.56 19.65 -1.68
CA GLN A 284 26.77 19.17 -2.34
C GLN A 284 26.48 17.97 -3.24
N THR A 285 25.73 16.98 -2.72
CA THR A 285 25.40 15.76 -3.47
C THR A 285 24.56 16.08 -4.70
N ALA A 286 23.55 16.94 -4.58
CA ALA A 286 22.74 17.35 -5.72
C ALA A 286 23.55 18.11 -6.78
N HIS A 287 24.49 18.96 -6.37
CA HIS A 287 25.42 19.65 -7.25
C HIS A 287 26.32 18.66 -8.01
N GLU A 288 26.93 17.70 -7.32
CA GLU A 288 27.75 16.65 -7.94
C GLU A 288 26.95 15.73 -8.87
N LEU A 289 25.68 15.48 -8.55
CA LEU A 289 24.78 14.69 -9.38
C LEU A 289 24.11 15.49 -10.51
N GLU A 290 24.31 16.81 -10.57
CA GLU A 290 23.68 17.73 -11.53
C GLU A 290 22.14 17.60 -11.56
N VAL A 291 21.51 17.38 -10.39
CA VAL A 291 20.05 17.28 -10.26
C VAL A 291 19.47 18.51 -9.55
N PRO A 292 18.27 18.98 -9.93
CA PRO A 292 17.59 20.04 -9.18
C PRO A 292 17.32 19.59 -7.74
N LEU A 293 17.68 20.42 -6.76
CA LEU A 293 17.35 20.21 -5.36
C LEU A 293 16.34 21.24 -4.88
N HIS A 294 15.28 20.77 -4.25
CA HIS A 294 14.31 21.56 -3.54
C HIS A 294 14.52 21.39 -2.04
N VAL A 295 14.91 22.47 -1.36
CA VAL A 295 15.07 22.49 0.10
C VAL A 295 13.76 22.97 0.72
N VAL A 296 13.24 22.19 1.67
CA VAL A 296 12.07 22.53 2.48
C VAL A 296 12.53 22.86 3.88
N ASP A 297 12.57 24.16 4.19
CA ASP A 297 12.91 24.64 5.52
C ASP A 297 11.76 24.36 6.49
N VAL A 298 12.06 23.72 7.62
CA VAL A 298 11.13 23.47 8.72
C VAL A 298 11.65 24.07 10.02
N THR A 299 10.74 24.60 10.83
CA THR A 299 11.02 25.13 12.17
C THR A 299 10.51 24.16 13.23
N ALA A 300 10.94 24.35 14.48
CA ALA A 300 10.39 23.59 15.61
C ALA A 300 8.86 23.73 15.73
N ASN A 301 8.31 24.89 15.35
CA ASN A 301 6.87 25.14 15.38
C ASN A 301 6.10 24.32 14.33
N ASP A 302 6.74 23.94 13.21
CA ASP A 302 6.11 23.13 12.17
C ASP A 302 6.01 21.65 12.55
N ILE A 303 6.83 21.19 13.51
CA ILE A 303 6.92 19.78 13.93
C ILE A 303 6.02 19.49 15.14
N ALA A 304 5.84 20.48 16.03
CA ALA A 304 5.19 20.29 17.33
C ALA A 304 3.64 20.34 17.31
N THR A 305 3.00 20.38 16.13
CA THR A 305 1.53 20.50 15.99
C THR A 305 0.79 19.18 15.89
#